data_AF-Q5WDP7-F1
#
_entry.id   AF-Q5WDP7-F1
#
_cell.length_a   1.000
_cell.length_b   1.000
_cell.length_c   1.000
_cell.angle_alpha   90.00
_cell.angle_beta   90.00
_cell.angle_gamma   90.00
#
_symmetry.space_group_name_H-M   'P 1'
#
loop_
_entity.id
_entity.type
_entity.pdbx_description
1 polymer ?
#
loop_
_entity_poly.entity_id
_entity_poly.type
_entity_poly.pdbx_seq_one_letter_code
_entity_poly.pdbx_strand_id
1 'polypeptide(L)' 'MDLSYTTEMEKGLQQRHGMSYAEYENSLKKRLEVEKARTKEHYACNRLVESLHS' A
#
# COMPACT_ATOMS: atom_id res chain seq x y z
N MET A 1 -23.02 -3.93 -10.16
CA MET A 1 -21.88 -4.49 -9.40
C MET A 1 -21.53 -3.47 -8.34
N ASP A 2 -21.79 -3.78 -7.07
CA ASP A 2 -21.25 -2.98 -5.97
C ASP A 2 -19.76 -3.30 -5.86
N LEU A 3 -18.91 -2.36 -6.25
CA LEU A 3 -17.48 -2.46 -6.04
C LEU A 3 -17.20 -2.22 -4.55
N SER A 4 -16.61 -3.20 -3.88
CA SER A 4 -16.16 -3.10 -2.46
C SER A 4 -14.92 -2.20 -2.29
N TYR A 5 -14.42 -1.62 -3.38
CA TYR A 5 -13.24 -0.77 -3.43
C TYR A 5 -13.48 0.42 -4.35
N THR A 6 -12.79 1.52 -4.07
CA THR A 6 -12.88 2.72 -4.91
C THR A 6 -11.93 2.63 -6.10
N THR A 7 -12.24 3.39 -7.15
CA THR A 7 -11.36 3.55 -8.31
C THR A 7 -9.96 4.07 -7.92
N GLU A 8 -9.87 4.89 -6.89
CA GLU A 8 -8.60 5.40 -6.38
C GLU A 8 -7.78 4.32 -5.65
N MET A 9 -8.44 3.37 -4.97
CA MET A 9 -7.75 2.21 -4.39
C MET A 9 -7.16 1.30 -5.47
N GLU A 10 -7.91 1.05 -6.55
CA GLU A 10 -7.45 0.30 -7.72
C GLU A 10 -6.23 0.97 -8.36
N LYS A 11 -6.35 2.28 -8.66
CA LYS A 11 -5.23 3.06 -9.22
C LYS A 11 -4.00 3.03 -8.32
N GLY A 12 -4.18 3.19 -7.01
CA GLY A 12 -3.09 3.18 -6.04
C GLY A 12 -2.36 1.84 -5.99
N LEU A 13 -3.09 0.72 -5.99
CA LEU A 13 -2.51 -0.61 -6.05
C LEU A 13 -1.78 -0.86 -7.38
N GLN A 14 -2.38 -0.48 -8.50
CA GLN A 14 -1.78 -0.68 -9.82
C GLN A 14 -0.50 0.15 -9.98
N GLN A 15 -0.52 1.42 -9.58
CA GLN A 15 0.63 2.33 -9.73
C GLN A 15 1.78 1.95 -8.79
N ARG A 16 1.48 1.53 -7.56
CA ARG A 16 2.50 1.30 -6.52
C ARG A 16 3.00 -0.13 -6.44
N HIS A 17 2.10 -1.09 -6.69
CA HIS A 17 2.36 -2.52 -6.52
C HIS A 17 2.18 -3.31 -7.81
N GLY A 18 1.82 -2.66 -8.93
CA GLY A 18 1.70 -3.30 -10.23
C GLY A 18 0.55 -4.31 -10.32
N MET A 19 -0.47 -4.17 -9.47
CA MET A 19 -1.53 -5.16 -9.32
C MET A 19 -2.91 -4.54 -9.16
N SER A 20 -3.92 -5.30 -9.58
CA SER A 20 -5.32 -4.94 -9.40
C SER A 20 -5.81 -5.25 -7.97
N TYR A 21 -6.93 -4.64 -7.58
CA TYR A 21 -7.58 -4.95 -6.31
C TYR A 21 -8.07 -6.40 -6.26
N ALA A 22 -8.58 -6.96 -7.36
CA ALA A 22 -9.02 -8.35 -7.42
C ALA A 22 -7.87 -9.33 -7.12
N GLU A 23 -6.66 -9.05 -7.59
CA GLU A 23 -5.48 -9.85 -7.26
C GLU A 23 -5.02 -9.68 -5.80
N TYR A 24 -5.20 -8.47 -5.26
CA TYR A 24 -4.87 -8.14 -3.88
C TYR A 24 -5.82 -8.86 -2.92
N GLU A 25 -7.13 -8.80 -3.18
CA GLU A 25 -8.16 -9.40 -2.34
C GLU A 25 -8.04 -10.93 -2.28
N ASN A 26 -7.74 -11.58 -3.40
CA ASN A 26 -7.67 -13.04 -3.52
C ASN A 26 -6.36 -13.67 -2.99
N SER A 27 -5.38 -12.88 -2.55
CA SER A 27 -4.09 -13.41 -2.09
C SER A 27 -3.61 -12.80 -0.79
N LEU A 28 -3.69 -13.59 0.30
CA LEU A 28 -3.13 -13.20 1.60
C LEU A 28 -1.65 -12.83 1.50
N LYS A 29 -0.87 -13.54 0.67
CA LYS A 29 0.54 -13.24 0.45
C LYS A 29 0.73 -11.83 -0.13
N LYS A 30 -0.01 -11.48 -1.18
CA LYS A 30 0.08 -10.14 -1.77
C LYS A 30 -0.35 -9.05 -0.79
N ARG A 31 -1.38 -9.32 0.03
CA ARG A 31 -1.80 -8.40 1.12
C ARG A 31 -0.68 -8.15 2.13
N LEU A 32 -0.01 -9.20 2.58
CA LEU A 32 1.12 -9.10 3.51
C LEU A 32 2.31 -8.36 2.90
N GLU A 33 2.57 -8.50 1.61
CA GLU A 33 3.63 -7.77 0.90
C GLU A 33 3.34 -6.27 0.85
N VAL A 34 2.10 -5.89 0.54
CA VAL A 34 1.66 -4.49 0.55
C VAL A 34 1.81 -3.88 1.95
N GLU A 35 1.33 -4.55 3.00
CA GLU A 35 1.42 -4.05 4.37
C GLU A 35 2.86 -3.92 4.86
N LYS A 36 3.74 -4.89 4.54
CA LYS A 36 5.18 -4.77 4.85
C LYS A 36 5.82 -3.56 4.18
N ALA A 37 5.49 -3.28 2.92
CA ALA A 37 5.99 -2.12 2.21
C ALA A 37 5.50 -0.81 2.86
N ARG A 38 4.21 -0.73 3.20
CA ARG A 38 3.61 0.42 3.90
C ARG A 38 4.29 0.68 5.25
N THR A 39 4.51 -0.36 6.04
CA THR A 39 5.22 -0.25 7.33
C THR A 39 6.65 0.26 7.14
N LYS A 40 7.38 -0.26 6.15
CA LYS A 40 8.76 0.17 5.86
C LYS A 40 8.82 1.67 5.51
N GLU A 41 7.92 2.14 4.66
CA GLU A 41 7.85 3.56 4.29
C GLU A 41 7.46 4.44 5.47
N HIS A 42 6.48 4.02 6.28
CA HIS A 42 6.09 4.76 7.46
C HIS A 42 7.28 5.00 8.40
N TYR A 43 8.07 3.96 8.69
CA TYR A 43 9.28 4.11 9.49
C TYR A 43 10.35 4.98 8.82
N ALA A 44 10.50 4.90 7.50
CA ALA A 44 11.45 5.75 6.78
C ALA A 44 11.05 7.23 6.87
N CYS A 45 9.76 7.54 6.67
CA CYS A 45 9.23 8.90 6.80
C CYS A 45 9.39 9.43 8.23
N ASN A 46 9.06 8.65 9.25
CA ASN A 46 9.20 9.09 10.64
C ASN A 46 10.66 9.41 10.98
N ARG A 47 11.62 8.57 10.57
CA ARG A 47 13.05 8.85 10.75
C ARG A 47 13.49 10.14 10.05
N LEU A 48 12.98 10.41 8.85
CA LEU A 48 13.26 11.67 8.15
C LEU A 48 12.72 12.87 8.93
N VAL A 49 11.48 12.79 9.42
CA VAL A 49 10.87 13.85 10.23
C VAL A 49 11.65 14.08 11.54
N GLU A 50 12.06 13.01 12.21
CA GLU A 50 12.92 13.10 13.41
C GLU A 50 14.25 13.80 13.09
N SER A 51 14.87 13.47 11.94
CA SER A 51 16.13 14.09 11.51
C SER A 51 16.01 15.58 11.13
N LEU A 52 14.80 16.07 10.82
CA LEU A 52 14.55 17.48 10.52
C LEU A 52 14.34 18.34 11.78
N HIS A 53 14.01 17.70 12.91
CA HIS A 53 13.76 18.38 14.19
C HIS A 53 14.92 18.25 15.20
N SER A 54 16.05 17.66 14.79
CA SER A 54 17.27 17.49 15.59
C SER A 54 18.38 18.45 15.15
#